data_AF-A0A7V2TRM9-F1
#
_entry.id   AF-A0A7V2TRM9-F1
#
_cell.length_a   1.000
_cell.length_b   1.000
_cell.length_c   1.000
_cell.angle_alpha   90.00
_cell.angle_beta   90.00
_cell.angle_gamma   90.00
#
_symmetry.space_group_name_H-M   'P 1'
#
loop_
_entity.id
_entity.type
_entity.pdbx_description
1 polymer ?
#
loop_
_entity_poly.entity_id
_entity_poly.type
_entity_poly.pdbx_seq_one_letter_code
_entity_poly.pdbx_strand_id
1 'polypeptide(L)'
;MEQAQQAGVRVWLPSGAVCGLDGVRAAKEAGLDSVTLTTRKPPRGLAGAPWVVEHGIDLGALTEATVIFEGNALDAVRAFPANVNVAAALSLAGIGPEKTRVRVIADPAATENSHEIEAKGPFGELRAVTRNRPSPNNPKTSYLASLSAIHELRRAAELWCRPALKSSV
;
A
#
# COMPACT_ATOMS: atom_id res chain seq x y z
N MET A 1 -0.26 17.47 -3.06
CA MET A 1 0.24 17.90 -1.73
C MET A 1 0.48 19.40 -1.69
N GLU A 2 1.21 19.96 -2.65
CA GLU A 2 1.47 21.41 -2.74
C GLU A 2 0.21 22.29 -2.74
N GLN A 3 -0.77 21.98 -3.60
CA GLN A 3 -2.06 22.70 -3.62
C GLN A 3 -2.79 22.63 -2.27
N ALA A 4 -2.76 21.49 -1.59
CA ALA A 4 -3.39 21.33 -0.29
C ALA A 4 -2.71 22.21 0.77
N GLN A 5 -1.38 22.30 0.73
CA GLN A 5 -0.61 23.17 1.61
C GLN A 5 -0.92 24.65 1.37
N GLN A 6 -0.96 25.08 0.10
CA GLN A 6 -1.32 26.46 -0.27
C GLN A 6 -2.74 26.82 0.17
N ALA A 7 -3.67 25.87 0.13
CA ALA A 7 -5.05 26.05 0.56
C ALA A 7 -5.29 25.83 2.08
N GLY A 8 -4.25 25.54 2.86
CA GLY A 8 -4.40 25.21 4.30
C GLY A 8 -5.15 23.91 4.59
N VAL A 9 -5.28 23.04 3.58
CA VAL A 9 -5.96 21.73 3.68
C VAL A 9 -5.00 20.67 4.21
N ARG A 10 -5.41 19.98 5.27
CA ARG A 10 -4.66 18.85 5.85
C ARG A 10 -5.09 17.54 5.19
N VAL A 11 -4.13 16.81 4.62
CA VAL A 11 -4.36 15.50 3.99
C VAL A 11 -3.86 14.40 4.91
N TRP A 12 -4.75 13.49 5.28
CA TRP A 12 -4.45 12.32 6.10
C TRP A 12 -4.55 11.06 5.23
N LEU A 13 -3.48 10.27 5.23
CA LEU A 13 -3.40 9.05 4.42
C LEU A 13 -3.39 7.85 5.36
N PRO A 14 -4.45 7.02 5.36
CA PRO A 14 -4.45 5.79 6.14
C PRO A 14 -3.38 4.85 5.61
N SER A 15 -2.86 3.98 6.50
CA SER A 15 -1.90 2.95 6.09
C SER A 15 -2.50 1.91 5.14
N GLY A 16 -3.83 1.83 5.05
CA GLY A 16 -4.51 0.88 4.19
C GLY A 16 -4.29 -0.55 4.69
N ALA A 17 -3.97 -1.45 3.77
CA ALA A 17 -3.79 -2.87 4.07
C ALA A 17 -2.37 -3.23 4.55
N VAL A 18 -1.51 -2.24 4.85
CA VAL A 18 -0.10 -2.45 5.26
C VAL A 18 0.20 -1.85 6.63
N CYS A 19 1.35 -2.25 7.18
CA CYS A 19 2.02 -1.65 8.33
C CYS A 19 3.44 -1.18 7.94
N GLY A 20 4.12 -0.46 8.83
CA GLY A 20 5.52 -0.06 8.63
C GLY A 20 5.74 1.20 7.79
N LEU A 21 4.67 1.92 7.39
CA LEU A 21 4.81 3.20 6.68
C LEU A 21 5.44 4.29 7.54
N ASP A 22 5.26 4.22 8.85
CA ASP A 22 5.95 5.05 9.84
C ASP A 22 7.47 4.81 9.81
N GLY A 23 7.90 3.55 9.80
CA GLY A 23 9.30 3.17 9.66
C GLY A 23 9.91 3.61 8.32
N VAL A 24 9.17 3.48 7.21
CA VAL A 24 9.60 3.98 5.90
C VAL A 24 9.76 5.50 5.90
N ARG A 25 8.84 6.25 6.54
CA ARG A 25 8.97 7.70 6.68
C ARG A 25 10.19 8.09 7.51
N ALA A 26 10.46 7.39 8.61
CA ALA A 26 11.65 7.65 9.43
C ALA A 26 12.95 7.33 8.67
N ALA A 27 13.00 6.20 7.96
CA ALA A 27 14.13 5.81 7.14
C ALA A 27 14.43 6.83 6.03
N LYS A 28 13.41 7.43 5.44
CA LYS A 28 13.53 8.45 4.39
C LYS A 28 14.34 9.67 4.81
N GLU A 29 14.36 10.03 6.09
CA GLU A 29 15.16 11.16 6.62
C GLU A 29 16.67 10.96 6.39
N ALA A 30 17.14 9.71 6.36
CA ALA A 30 18.53 9.37 6.03
C ALA A 30 18.73 9.00 4.55
N GLY A 31 17.68 9.08 3.73
CA GLY A 31 17.65 8.54 2.37
C GLY A 31 17.28 7.06 2.31
N LEU A 32 16.79 6.66 1.15
CA LEU A 32 16.33 5.30 0.85
C LEU A 32 16.90 4.88 -0.51
N ASP A 33 17.60 3.76 -0.55
CA ASP A 33 18.20 3.20 -1.77
C ASP A 33 17.19 2.39 -2.56
N SER A 34 16.31 1.67 -1.86
CA SER A 34 15.26 0.87 -2.49
C SER A 34 14.03 0.73 -1.60
N VAL A 35 12.87 0.65 -2.24
CA VAL A 35 11.59 0.31 -1.62
C VAL A 35 10.85 -0.63 -2.56
N THR A 36 10.48 -1.81 -2.08
CA THR A 36 9.70 -2.80 -2.81
C THR A 36 8.42 -3.14 -2.06
N LEU A 37 7.29 -3.09 -2.77
CA LEU A 37 6.02 -3.66 -2.34
C LEU A 37 5.79 -4.99 -3.06
N THR A 38 5.68 -6.07 -2.31
CA THR A 38 5.26 -7.37 -2.84
C THR A 38 3.84 -7.66 -2.37
N THR A 39 2.92 -7.81 -3.31
CA THR A 39 1.54 -8.21 -3.04
C THR A 39 1.33 -9.63 -3.53
N ARG A 40 0.84 -10.51 -2.67
CA ARG A 40 0.49 -11.89 -3.00
C ARG A 40 -1.01 -12.09 -2.80
N LYS A 41 -1.67 -12.68 -3.79
CA LYS A 41 -3.11 -12.91 -3.78
C LYS A 41 -3.45 -14.29 -4.35
N PRO A 42 -4.59 -14.87 -3.96
CA PRO A 42 -5.18 -15.99 -4.69
C PRO A 42 -5.45 -15.57 -6.16
N PRO A 43 -5.28 -16.45 -7.15
CA PRO A 43 -5.45 -16.11 -8.58
C PRO A 43 -6.83 -15.48 -8.88
N ARG A 44 -7.90 -16.00 -8.26
CA ARG A 44 -9.26 -15.42 -8.36
C ARG A 44 -9.35 -13.93 -8.01
N GLY A 45 -8.47 -13.43 -7.15
CA GLY A 45 -8.43 -12.02 -6.72
C GLY A 45 -7.72 -11.09 -7.71
N LEU A 46 -7.18 -11.65 -8.80
CA LEU A 46 -6.48 -10.96 -9.88
C LEU A 46 -7.21 -11.08 -11.23
N ALA A 47 -8.25 -11.92 -11.29
CA ALA A 47 -9.07 -12.11 -12.49
C ALA A 47 -9.69 -10.78 -12.97
N GLY A 48 -9.58 -10.51 -14.27
CA GLY A 48 -10.08 -9.29 -14.90
C GLY A 48 -9.22 -8.04 -14.67
N ALA A 49 -8.07 -8.14 -14.03
CA ALA A 49 -7.11 -7.03 -14.01
C ALA A 49 -6.63 -6.72 -15.44
N PRO A 50 -6.49 -5.44 -15.84
CA PRO A 50 -6.05 -5.04 -17.18
C PRO A 50 -4.80 -5.81 -17.64
N TRP A 51 -3.78 -5.88 -16.79
CA TRP A 51 -2.53 -6.59 -17.11
C TRP A 51 -2.73 -8.07 -17.39
N VAL A 52 -3.57 -8.75 -16.61
CA VAL A 52 -3.87 -10.18 -16.77
C VAL A 52 -4.56 -10.44 -18.11
N VAL A 53 -5.51 -9.57 -18.49
CA VAL A 53 -6.26 -9.69 -19.73
C VAL A 53 -5.38 -9.37 -20.94
N GLU A 54 -4.67 -8.25 -20.90
CA GLU A 54 -3.81 -7.78 -22.01
C GLU A 54 -2.67 -8.75 -22.32
N HIS A 55 -2.12 -9.43 -21.30
CA HIS A 55 -1.02 -10.37 -21.45
C HIS A 55 -1.49 -11.84 -21.56
N GLY A 56 -2.81 -12.09 -21.59
CA GLY A 56 -3.35 -13.45 -21.73
C GLY A 56 -2.92 -14.41 -20.62
N ILE A 57 -2.79 -13.92 -19.38
CA ILE A 57 -2.29 -14.73 -18.26
C ILE A 57 -3.39 -15.71 -17.82
N ASP A 58 -3.17 -17.00 -18.04
CA ASP A 58 -4.05 -18.06 -17.53
C ASP A 58 -3.79 -18.31 -16.04
N LEU A 59 -4.55 -17.59 -15.21
CA LEU A 59 -4.53 -17.69 -13.76
C LEU A 59 -4.97 -19.07 -13.23
N GLY A 60 -5.73 -19.84 -14.02
CA GLY A 60 -6.22 -21.17 -13.64
C GLY A 60 -5.19 -22.28 -13.87
N ALA A 61 -4.25 -22.07 -14.79
CA ALA A 61 -3.17 -23.01 -15.09
C ALA A 61 -1.98 -22.91 -14.12
N LEU A 62 -1.94 -21.90 -13.26
CA LEU A 62 -0.85 -21.71 -12.29
C LEU A 62 -0.87 -22.82 -11.24
N THR A 63 0.25 -23.56 -11.11
CA THR A 63 0.43 -24.62 -10.12
C THR A 63 1.29 -24.20 -8.92
N GLU A 64 1.99 -23.06 -9.02
CA GLU A 64 2.85 -22.52 -7.98
C GLU A 64 2.77 -20.99 -7.91
N ALA A 65 3.39 -20.39 -6.90
CA ALA A 65 3.39 -18.95 -6.73
C ALA A 65 4.20 -18.27 -7.85
N THR A 66 3.53 -17.48 -8.69
CA THR A 66 4.13 -16.86 -9.88
C THR A 66 4.08 -15.34 -9.78
N VAL A 67 5.20 -14.67 -10.03
CA VAL A 67 5.24 -13.22 -10.24
C VAL A 67 4.61 -12.94 -11.60
N ILE A 68 3.41 -12.35 -11.60
CA ILE A 68 2.69 -12.03 -12.85
C ILE A 68 2.93 -10.60 -13.32
N PHE A 69 3.47 -9.76 -12.44
CA PHE A 69 3.83 -8.39 -12.74
C PHE A 69 4.98 -7.93 -11.87
N GLU A 70 5.89 -7.18 -12.48
CA GLU A 70 6.95 -6.47 -11.82
C GLU A 70 7.24 -5.15 -12.55
N GLY A 71 7.25 -4.04 -11.81
CA GLY A 71 7.47 -2.72 -12.37
C GLY A 71 7.50 -1.64 -11.29
N ASN A 72 7.44 -0.37 -11.68
CA ASN A 72 7.30 0.73 -10.71
C ASN A 72 5.83 0.87 -10.25
N ALA A 73 5.59 1.73 -9.27
CA ALA A 73 4.24 1.94 -8.74
C ALA A 73 3.27 2.59 -9.74
N LEU A 74 3.75 3.42 -10.69
CA LEU A 74 2.90 4.03 -11.72
C LEU A 74 2.37 2.99 -12.70
N ASP A 75 3.22 2.07 -13.16
CA ASP A 75 2.84 1.00 -14.07
C ASP A 75 1.94 0.00 -13.36
N ALA A 76 2.23 -0.30 -12.09
CA ALA A 76 1.35 -1.12 -11.26
C ALA A 76 -0.05 -0.52 -11.13
N VAL A 77 -0.16 0.81 -11.10
CA VAL A 77 -1.46 1.50 -11.00
C VAL A 77 -2.31 1.25 -12.24
N ARG A 78 -1.69 1.28 -13.43
CA ARG A 78 -2.35 1.01 -14.70
C ARG A 78 -2.70 -0.47 -14.85
N ALA A 79 -1.76 -1.33 -14.47
CA ALA A 79 -1.86 -2.78 -14.57
C ALA A 79 -2.93 -3.37 -13.64
N PHE A 80 -3.07 -2.83 -12.42
CA PHE A 80 -3.94 -3.36 -11.36
C PHE A 80 -4.70 -2.26 -10.60
N PRO A 81 -5.59 -1.48 -11.24
CA PRO A 81 -6.26 -0.30 -10.66
C PRO A 81 -7.05 -0.59 -9.37
N ALA A 82 -7.57 -1.80 -9.20
CA ALA A 82 -8.25 -2.21 -7.98
C ALA A 82 -7.30 -2.47 -6.78
N ASN A 83 -5.98 -2.54 -6.99
CA ASN A 83 -4.98 -2.96 -6.00
C ASN A 83 -3.94 -1.87 -5.68
N VAL A 84 -4.19 -0.62 -6.09
CA VAL A 84 -3.17 0.45 -6.17
C VAL A 84 -2.97 1.25 -4.89
N ASN A 85 -3.93 1.17 -3.97
CA ASN A 85 -3.97 2.05 -2.79
C ASN A 85 -2.72 1.88 -1.91
N VAL A 86 -2.23 0.64 -1.79
CA VAL A 86 -1.02 0.34 -1.00
C VAL A 86 0.23 0.90 -1.67
N ALA A 87 0.35 0.73 -2.99
CA ALA A 87 1.48 1.25 -3.75
C ALA A 87 1.53 2.78 -3.69
N ALA A 88 0.38 3.45 -3.80
CA ALA A 88 0.27 4.90 -3.67
C ALA A 88 0.67 5.38 -2.25
N ALA A 89 0.14 4.76 -1.21
CA ALA A 89 0.48 5.11 0.18
C ALA A 89 1.98 4.93 0.47
N LEU A 90 2.57 3.84 0.00
CA LEU A 90 4.01 3.59 0.13
C LEU A 90 4.84 4.59 -0.67
N SER A 91 4.43 4.91 -1.90
CA SER A 91 5.12 5.89 -2.75
C SER A 91 5.17 7.27 -2.10
N LEU A 92 4.07 7.69 -1.46
CA LEU A 92 3.99 8.96 -0.73
C LEU A 92 4.82 8.95 0.56
N ALA A 93 4.85 7.82 1.26
CA ALA A 93 5.66 7.65 2.48
C ALA A 93 7.16 7.54 2.19
N GLY A 94 7.55 6.93 1.06
CA GLY A 94 8.91 6.56 0.72
C GLY A 94 9.51 7.38 -0.43
N ILE A 95 10.11 6.67 -1.39
CA ILE A 95 10.97 7.22 -2.46
C ILE A 95 10.24 7.72 -3.71
N GLY A 96 8.93 7.90 -3.62
CA GLY A 96 8.11 8.29 -4.76
C GLY A 96 7.72 7.11 -5.66
N PRO A 97 6.77 7.33 -6.58
CA PRO A 97 6.11 6.25 -7.32
C PRO A 97 6.95 5.67 -8.45
N GLU A 98 7.87 6.44 -9.03
CA GLU A 98 8.76 5.96 -10.09
C GLU A 98 9.85 5.00 -9.56
N LYS A 99 10.32 5.24 -8.34
CA LYS A 99 11.40 4.45 -7.72
C LYS A 99 10.91 3.32 -6.83
N THR A 100 9.64 3.36 -6.41
CA THR A 100 9.03 2.28 -5.63
C THR A 100 8.73 1.11 -6.56
N ARG A 101 9.40 -0.03 -6.33
CA ARG A 101 9.16 -1.27 -7.09
C ARG A 101 7.94 -2.00 -6.55
N VAL A 102 7.15 -2.56 -7.44
CA VAL A 102 5.95 -3.35 -7.11
C VAL A 102 6.05 -4.71 -7.77
N ARG A 103 5.82 -5.76 -6.98
CA ARG A 103 5.66 -7.14 -7.44
C ARG A 103 4.26 -7.63 -7.12
N VAL A 104 3.59 -8.24 -8.09
CA VAL A 104 2.31 -8.92 -7.88
C VAL A 104 2.49 -10.41 -8.12
N ILE A 105 2.18 -11.20 -7.10
CA ILE A 105 2.29 -12.64 -7.10
C ILE A 105 0.89 -13.24 -7.09
N ALA A 106 0.59 -14.07 -8.09
CA ALA A 106 -0.54 -14.98 -8.07
C ALA A 106 -0.09 -16.28 -7.40
N ASP A 107 -0.71 -16.65 -6.28
CA ASP A 107 -0.34 -17.84 -5.51
C ASP A 107 -1.56 -18.76 -5.34
N PRO A 108 -1.64 -19.90 -6.04
CA PRO A 108 -2.73 -20.86 -5.91
C PRO A 108 -2.93 -21.41 -4.49
N ALA A 109 -1.89 -21.43 -3.67
CA ALA A 109 -1.95 -21.88 -2.28
C ALA A 109 -2.37 -20.77 -1.30
N ALA A 110 -2.38 -19.50 -1.75
CA ALA A 110 -2.81 -18.40 -0.90
C ALA A 110 -4.32 -18.42 -0.68
N THR A 111 -4.74 -18.33 0.58
CA THR A 111 -6.15 -18.21 0.98
C THR A 111 -6.55 -16.77 1.30
N GLU A 112 -5.55 -15.89 1.50
CA GLU A 112 -5.71 -14.49 1.92
C GLU A 112 -4.73 -13.58 1.17
N ASN A 113 -4.97 -12.27 1.20
CA ASN A 113 -4.07 -11.30 0.60
C ASN A 113 -2.93 -10.99 1.57
N SER A 114 -1.69 -10.98 1.10
CA SER A 114 -0.57 -10.48 1.88
C SER A 114 0.18 -9.37 1.17
N HIS A 115 0.67 -8.42 1.95
CA HIS A 115 1.52 -7.33 1.48
C HIS A 115 2.81 -7.33 2.30
N GLU A 116 3.92 -7.21 1.59
CA GLU A 116 5.25 -7.13 2.16
C GLU A 116 5.93 -5.87 1.65
N ILE A 117 6.41 -5.04 2.58
CA ILE A 117 7.21 -3.86 2.30
C ILE A 117 8.64 -4.18 2.69
N GLU A 118 9.56 -4.01 1.75
CA GLU A 118 11.00 -4.09 1.97
C GLU A 118 11.58 -2.72 1.63
N ALA A 119 12.36 -2.14 2.55
CA ALA A 119 13.06 -0.88 2.32
C ALA A 119 14.51 -0.99 2.78
N LYS A 120 15.44 -0.41 2.03
CA LYS A 120 16.87 -0.37 2.35
C LYS A 120 17.43 1.03 2.17
N GLY A 121 18.40 1.38 2.98
CA GLY A 121 19.11 2.66 2.94
C GLY A 121 20.20 2.72 4.00
N PRO A 122 20.80 3.90 4.23
CA PRO A 122 21.81 4.10 5.27
C PRO A 122 21.33 3.73 6.68
N PHE A 123 20.02 3.76 6.93
CA PHE A 123 19.41 3.31 8.18
C PHE A 123 19.50 1.79 8.43
N GLY A 124 19.82 1.00 7.39
CA GLY A 124 19.78 -0.46 7.40
C GLY A 124 18.66 -1.01 6.51
N GLU A 125 17.97 -2.04 7.02
CA GLU A 125 16.90 -2.73 6.30
C GLU A 125 15.62 -2.77 7.13
N LEU A 126 14.48 -2.53 6.48
CA LEU A 126 13.15 -2.66 7.04
C LEU A 126 12.37 -3.69 6.24
N ARG A 127 11.72 -4.62 6.96
CA ARG A 127 10.75 -5.55 6.39
C ARG A 127 9.47 -5.55 7.22
N ALA A 128 8.35 -5.27 6.58
CA ALA A 128 7.03 -5.26 7.21
C ALA A 128 6.07 -6.15 6.41
N VAL A 129 5.41 -7.10 7.07
CA VAL A 129 4.53 -8.07 6.43
C VAL A 129 3.14 -8.00 7.07
N THR A 130 2.12 -7.95 6.23
CA THR A 130 0.72 -8.10 6.63
C THR A 130 0.09 -9.27 5.91
N ARG A 131 -0.68 -10.07 6.64
CA ARG A 131 -1.53 -11.14 6.14
C ARG A 131 -2.97 -10.78 6.50
N ASN A 132 -3.74 -10.39 5.50
CA ASN A 132 -5.00 -9.71 5.70
C ASN A 132 -6.17 -10.64 5.41
N ARG A 133 -7.04 -10.79 6.40
CA ARG A 133 -8.36 -11.38 6.17
C ARG A 133 -9.19 -10.51 5.22
N PRO A 134 -10.00 -11.14 4.36
CA PRO A 134 -10.99 -10.42 3.56
C PRO A 134 -11.94 -9.61 4.44
N SER A 135 -12.37 -8.46 3.96
CA SER A 135 -13.42 -7.67 4.61
C SER A 135 -14.74 -8.44 4.61
N PRO A 136 -15.50 -8.45 5.72
CA PRO A 136 -16.80 -9.11 5.79
C PRO A 136 -17.80 -8.63 4.73
N ASN A 137 -17.74 -7.34 4.36
CA ASN A 137 -18.68 -6.71 3.43
C ASN A 137 -18.16 -6.65 1.99
N ASN A 138 -16.86 -6.87 1.76
CA ASN A 138 -16.26 -6.89 0.43
C ASN A 138 -15.03 -7.82 0.43
N PRO A 139 -15.19 -9.10 0.06
CA PRO A 139 -14.10 -10.08 0.07
C PRO A 139 -12.91 -9.73 -0.84
N LYS A 140 -13.06 -8.79 -1.78
CA LYS A 140 -11.97 -8.34 -2.66
C LYS A 140 -11.00 -7.39 -1.94
N THR A 141 -11.37 -6.85 -0.78
CA THR A 141 -10.61 -5.85 -0.02
C THR A 141 -10.15 -6.41 1.32
N SER A 142 -8.94 -6.04 1.75
CA SER A 142 -8.39 -6.37 3.07
C SER A 142 -9.13 -5.65 4.19
N TYR A 143 -9.53 -6.35 5.26
CA TYR A 143 -10.27 -5.73 6.36
C TYR A 143 -9.49 -4.61 7.06
N LEU A 144 -8.16 -4.77 7.18
CA LEU A 144 -7.27 -3.76 7.77
C LEU A 144 -7.37 -2.41 7.05
N ALA A 145 -7.63 -2.39 5.74
CA ALA A 145 -7.79 -1.15 5.00
C ALA A 145 -8.96 -0.31 5.54
N SER A 146 -10.12 -0.93 5.80
CA SER A 146 -11.26 -0.26 6.41
C SER A 146 -10.96 0.21 7.83
N LEU A 147 -10.28 -0.62 8.63
CA LEU A 147 -9.91 -0.27 10.01
C LEU A 147 -8.92 0.91 10.06
N SER A 148 -7.96 0.96 9.13
CA SER A 148 -7.02 2.08 9.03
C SER A 148 -7.72 3.41 8.70
N ALA A 149 -8.75 3.38 7.84
CA ALA A 149 -9.55 4.57 7.55
C ALA A 149 -10.37 5.02 8.77
N ILE A 150 -10.99 4.08 9.51
CA ILE A 150 -11.69 4.38 10.77
C ILE A 150 -10.74 5.02 11.78
N HIS A 151 -9.52 4.50 11.90
CA HIS A 151 -8.51 5.04 12.80
C HIS A 151 -8.13 6.48 12.45
N GLU A 152 -7.83 6.76 11.17
CA GLU A 152 -7.49 8.11 10.74
C GLU A 152 -8.65 9.10 10.94
N LEU A 153 -9.90 8.68 10.70
CA LEU A 153 -11.07 9.52 10.99
C LEU A 153 -11.21 9.84 12.48
N ARG A 154 -10.98 8.87 13.37
CA ARG A 154 -10.98 9.11 14.82
C ARG A 154 -9.88 10.08 15.22
N ARG A 155 -8.65 9.90 14.71
CA ARG A 155 -7.53 10.80 14.98
C ARG A 155 -7.81 12.23 14.49
N ALA A 156 -8.37 12.36 13.30
CA ALA A 156 -8.74 13.66 12.75
C ALA A 156 -9.82 14.35 13.61
N ALA A 157 -10.83 13.60 14.06
CA ALA A 157 -11.87 14.12 14.96
C ALA A 157 -11.29 14.55 16.32
N GLU A 158 -10.40 13.75 16.92
CA GLU A 158 -9.73 14.09 18.18
C GLU A 158 -8.93 15.39 18.07
N LEU A 159 -8.22 15.60 16.96
CA LEU A 159 -7.46 16.83 16.72
C LEU A 159 -8.35 18.06 16.50
N TRP A 160 -9.55 17.87 15.95
CA TRP A 160 -10.53 18.94 15.76
C TRP A 160 -11.22 19.33 17.07
N CYS A 161 -11.49 18.36 17.94
CA CYS A 161 -12.18 18.55 19.21
C CYS A 161 -11.28 19.03 20.36
N ARG A 162 -9.95 19.04 20.19
CA ARG A 162 -9.04 19.60 21.22
C ARG A 162 -9.29 21.11 21.34
N PRO A 163 -9.53 21.65 22.55
CA PRO A 163 -9.53 23.09 22.76
C PRO A 163 -8.24 23.66 22.20
N ALA A 164 -8.32 24.80 21.51
CA ALA A 164 -7.13 25.53 21.11
C ALA A 164 -6.23 25.64 22.36
N LEU A 165 -5.02 25.08 22.28
CA LEU A 165 -3.99 25.36 23.29
C LEU A 165 -3.93 26.87 23.37
N LYS A 166 -4.36 27.45 24.51
CA LYS A 166 -4.16 28.87 24.78
C LYS A 166 -2.68 29.10 24.52
N SER A 167 -2.34 29.95 23.55
CA SER A 167 -0.96 30.35 23.34
C SER A 167 -0.54 31.09 24.60
N SER A 168 0.14 30.38 25.49
CA SER A 168 0.82 30.97 26.62
C SER A 168 2.12 31.55 26.07
N VAL A 169 2.21 32.88 26.16
CA VAL A 169 3.32 33.79 25.86
C VAL A 169 3.42 34.27 24.42
#